data_AF-A0A9P6MNU1-F1
#
_entry.id   AF-A0A9P6MNU1-F1
#
_cell.length_a   1.000
_cell.length_b   1.000
_cell.length_c   1.000
_cell.angle_alpha   90.00
_cell.angle_beta   90.00
_cell.angle_gamma   90.00
#
_symmetry.space_group_name_H-M   'P 1'
#
loop_
_entity.id
_entity.type
_entity.pdbx_description
1 polymer ?
#
loop_
_entity_poly.entity_id
_entity_poly.type
_entity_poly.pdbx_seq_one_letter_code
_entity_poly.pdbx_strand_id
1 'polypeptide(L)'
;KVVKLDIILCQESAISYEDLEQLIQKFDLTKVLKPRIHGVPLYPPLTRNQFEIWKMAWPTTFREDTSRHPEISDSEKETIMGHMRYTWELTKEIASKGEVPSVATIVDPKTQVVLATSHDTRNSTRHILNHAVMNCVEAVAKRERKAFEKRQQAQSVTESDSALPPSPACGEKRKEHPPSCDSSSNEGPHKKLALDPQPLQDQDPQQDKETDGNEDDESRPKKAYLCTGYDVYLTHEPCVMCSMALVHSRVGRVFYTIPMKASGGLGSVHKIHSHPNLNHHFFTYRHVGYEEATAADTEKDSWKGDKGAIDLENENVDC
;
A
#
# COMPACT_ATOMS: atom_id res chain seq x y z
N LYS A 1 -24.91 -4.07 44.63
CA LYS A 1 -24.12 -2.81 44.53
C LYS A 1 -24.78 -1.93 43.48
N VAL A 2 -25.15 -0.69 43.82
CA VAL A 2 -25.66 0.28 42.83
C VAL A 2 -24.44 0.83 42.08
N VAL A 3 -24.38 0.61 40.76
CA VAL A 3 -23.35 1.20 39.90
C VAL A 3 -23.79 2.61 39.56
N LYS A 4 -22.93 3.60 39.83
CA LYS A 4 -23.14 4.98 39.40
C LYS A 4 -22.31 5.21 38.15
N LEU A 5 -22.90 5.87 37.15
CA LEU A 5 -22.25 6.20 35.90
C LEU A 5 -22.15 7.72 35.80
N ASP A 6 -21.01 8.20 35.32
CA ASP A 6 -20.81 9.58 34.95
C ASP A 6 -20.92 9.70 33.42
N ILE A 7 -21.62 10.74 32.95
CA ILE A 7 -21.82 11.03 31.53
C ILE A 7 -21.45 12.48 31.23
N ILE A 8 -20.94 12.74 30.04
CA ILE A 8 -20.76 14.11 29.53
C ILE A 8 -22.10 14.61 29.00
N LEU A 9 -22.51 15.81 29.40
CA LEU A 9 -23.72 16.46 28.90
C LEU A 9 -23.37 17.52 27.85
N CYS A 10 -22.53 18.50 28.20
CA CYS A 10 -22.24 19.66 27.36
C CYS A 10 -20.94 20.35 27.80
N GLN A 11 -20.42 21.22 26.93
CA GLN A 11 -19.34 22.16 27.28
C GLN A 11 -19.92 23.35 28.08
N GLU A 12 -19.12 23.90 29.01
CA GLU A 12 -19.49 25.07 29.82
C GLU A 12 -19.77 26.32 28.97
N SER A 13 -19.11 26.44 27.82
CA SER A 13 -19.34 27.52 26.85
C SER A 13 -20.70 27.43 26.13
N ALA A 14 -21.32 26.24 26.11
CA ALA A 14 -22.56 26.01 25.37
C ALA A 14 -23.82 26.34 26.20
N ILE A 15 -23.76 26.18 27.52
CA ILE A 15 -24.88 26.45 28.43
C ILE A 15 -24.37 26.82 29.82
N SER A 16 -24.98 27.84 30.45
CA SER A 16 -24.67 28.19 31.83
C SER A 16 -25.10 27.08 32.80
N TYR A 17 -24.46 27.02 33.96
CA TYR A 17 -24.79 26.02 34.97
C TYR A 17 -26.22 26.18 35.49
N GLU A 18 -26.68 27.43 35.66
CA GLU A 18 -28.04 27.77 36.09
C GLU A 18 -29.10 27.32 35.07
N ASP A 19 -28.84 27.53 33.77
CA ASP A 19 -29.77 27.10 32.70
C ASP A 19 -29.84 25.57 32.61
N LEU A 20 -28.72 24.88 32.86
CA LEU A 20 -28.68 23.42 32.91
C LEU A 20 -29.51 22.88 34.09
N GLU A 21 -29.41 23.49 35.27
CA GLU A 21 -30.24 23.11 36.43
C GLU A 21 -31.73 23.32 36.15
N GLN A 22 -32.10 24.43 35.50
CA GLN A 22 -33.48 24.68 35.09
C GLN A 22 -33.98 23.64 34.09
N LEU A 23 -33.16 23.21 33.11
CA LEU A 23 -33.52 22.15 32.18
C LEU A 23 -33.71 20.80 32.89
N ILE A 24 -32.80 20.43 33.79
CA ILE A 24 -32.90 19.19 34.57
C ILE A 24 -34.17 19.19 35.42
N GLN A 25 -34.54 20.32 36.01
CA GLN A 25 -35.78 20.46 36.77
C GLN A 25 -37.01 20.40 35.87
N LYS A 26 -36.98 21.07 34.71
CA LYS A 26 -38.07 21.08 33.73
C LYS A 26 -38.42 19.68 33.22
N PHE A 27 -37.43 18.80 33.06
CA PHE A 27 -37.62 17.42 32.62
C PHE A 27 -37.73 16.40 33.77
N ASP A 28 -37.83 16.84 35.02
CA ASP A 28 -37.89 16.00 36.23
C ASP A 28 -36.75 14.97 36.35
N LEU A 29 -35.55 15.34 35.86
CA LEU A 29 -34.36 14.49 35.87
C LEU A 29 -33.53 14.62 37.15
N THR A 30 -33.96 15.44 38.10
CA THR A 30 -33.25 15.75 39.36
C THR A 30 -32.94 14.53 40.23
N LYS A 31 -33.76 13.47 40.13
CA LYS A 31 -33.54 12.20 40.86
C LYS A 31 -32.48 11.32 40.22
N VAL A 32 -32.20 11.52 38.93
CA VAL A 32 -31.30 10.68 38.11
C VAL A 32 -29.96 11.37 37.89
N LEU A 33 -29.98 12.67 37.54
CA LEU A 33 -28.81 13.45 37.18
C LEU A 33 -28.40 14.38 38.32
N LYS A 34 -27.11 14.41 38.63
CA LYS A 34 -26.48 15.37 39.53
C LYS A 34 -25.35 16.06 38.77
N PRO A 35 -25.60 17.24 38.17
CA PRO A 35 -24.61 17.90 37.33
C PRO A 35 -23.40 18.32 38.18
N ARG A 36 -22.21 18.27 37.58
CA ARG A 36 -20.96 18.77 38.15
C ARG A 36 -20.03 19.21 37.03
N ILE A 37 -19.20 20.21 37.30
CA ILE A 37 -18.13 20.60 36.37
C ILE A 37 -16.98 19.61 36.54
N HIS A 38 -16.48 19.08 35.42
CA HIS A 38 -15.36 18.14 35.40
C HIS A 38 -14.45 18.45 34.22
N GLY A 39 -13.14 18.44 34.45
CA GLY A 39 -12.14 18.70 33.39
C GLY A 39 -12.01 17.51 32.45
N VAL A 40 -12.28 17.72 31.17
CA VAL A 40 -12.12 16.72 30.11
C VAL A 40 -11.19 17.25 29.02
N PRO A 41 -10.38 16.40 28.36
CA PRO A 41 -9.58 16.83 27.22
C PRO A 41 -10.48 17.39 26.11
N LEU A 42 -10.11 18.57 25.59
CA LEU A 42 -10.86 19.22 24.51
C LEU A 42 -10.67 18.50 23.16
N TYR A 43 -9.49 17.93 22.95
CA TYR A 43 -9.11 17.26 21.71
C TYR A 43 -8.86 15.76 21.95
N PRO A 44 -8.97 14.91 20.92
CA PRO A 44 -8.53 13.53 21.01
C PRO A 44 -7.00 13.45 21.14
N PRO A 45 -6.47 12.45 21.88
CA PRO A 45 -5.03 12.26 21.99
C PRO A 45 -4.41 11.88 20.65
N LEU A 46 -3.29 12.50 20.29
CA LEU A 46 -2.57 12.27 19.03
C LEU A 46 -1.47 11.21 19.16
N THR A 47 -0.98 10.94 20.38
CA THR A 47 0.01 9.89 20.64
C THR A 47 -0.50 8.92 21.67
N ARG A 48 0.06 7.70 21.67
CA ARG A 48 -0.26 6.72 22.71
C ARG A 48 0.11 7.25 24.10
N ASN A 49 1.22 7.97 24.22
CA ASN A 49 1.63 8.59 25.48
C ASN A 49 0.61 9.63 25.98
N GLN A 50 0.12 10.51 25.09
CA GLN A 50 -0.96 11.45 25.43
C GLN A 50 -2.22 10.72 25.89
N PHE A 51 -2.62 9.65 25.20
CA PHE A 51 -3.78 8.85 25.59
C PHE A 51 -3.64 8.24 26.98
N GLU A 52 -2.48 7.65 27.31
CA GLU A 52 -2.24 7.04 28.62
C GLU A 52 -2.35 8.05 29.77
N ILE A 53 -1.96 9.30 29.53
CA ILE A 53 -2.09 10.40 30.50
C ILE A 53 -3.55 10.90 30.55
N TRP A 54 -4.17 11.14 29.39
CA TRP A 54 -5.47 11.80 29.28
C TRP A 54 -6.64 10.90 29.70
N LYS A 55 -6.51 9.57 29.53
CA LYS A 55 -7.49 8.61 30.02
C LYS A 55 -7.67 8.65 31.54
N MET A 56 -6.67 9.17 32.28
CA MET A 56 -6.77 9.37 33.74
C MET A 56 -7.71 10.53 34.09
N ALA A 57 -7.85 11.53 33.21
CA ALA A 57 -8.76 12.66 33.42
C ALA A 57 -10.19 12.33 33.00
N TRP A 58 -10.36 11.69 31.84
CA TRP A 58 -11.64 11.19 31.34
C TRP A 58 -11.44 10.02 30.37
N PRO A 59 -12.31 9.00 30.36
CA PRO A 59 -12.26 7.94 29.36
C PRO A 59 -12.34 8.52 27.94
N THR A 60 -11.25 8.39 27.18
CA THR A 60 -11.16 8.83 25.78
C THR A 60 -10.92 7.64 24.86
N THR A 61 -11.11 7.85 23.56
CA THR A 61 -10.74 6.87 22.52
C THR A 61 -9.43 7.30 21.88
N PHE A 62 -8.48 6.38 21.75
CA PHE A 62 -7.26 6.59 20.97
C PHE A 62 -7.34 5.79 19.67
N ARG A 63 -7.12 6.48 18.56
CA ARG A 63 -6.88 5.90 17.25
C ARG A 63 -5.52 6.39 16.80
N GLU A 64 -4.62 5.45 16.53
CA GLU A 64 -3.29 5.78 16.05
C GLU A 64 -3.42 6.47 14.70
N ASP A 65 -2.78 7.63 14.57
CA ASP A 65 -2.75 8.37 13.32
C ASP A 65 -1.76 7.68 12.38
N THR A 66 -2.27 6.81 11.51
CA THR A 66 -1.48 6.10 10.50
C THR A 66 -0.87 7.04 9.45
N SER A 67 -1.29 8.32 9.40
CA SER A 67 -0.68 9.32 8.54
C SER A 67 0.59 9.92 9.13
N ARG A 68 0.82 9.78 10.44
CA ARG A 68 2.05 10.26 11.07
C ARG A 68 3.22 9.38 10.64
N HIS A 69 4.25 10.03 10.13
CA HIS A 69 5.50 9.36 9.79
C HIS A 69 6.12 8.71 11.03
N PRO A 70 6.54 7.43 10.94
CA PRO A 70 7.30 6.79 12.01
C PRO A 70 8.59 7.55 12.29
N GLU A 71 9.00 7.57 13.56
CA GLU A 71 10.31 8.09 13.96
C GLU A 71 11.41 7.22 13.32
N ILE A 72 12.37 7.86 12.67
CA ILE A 72 13.53 7.20 12.06
C ILE A 72 14.72 7.37 13.00
N SER A 73 15.28 6.26 13.47
CA SER A 73 16.47 6.27 14.34
C SER A 73 17.72 6.74 13.59
N ASP A 74 18.74 7.25 14.29
CA ASP A 74 19.94 7.77 13.62
C ASP A 74 20.72 6.69 12.86
N SER A 75 20.74 5.46 13.35
CA SER A 75 21.35 4.32 12.63
C SER A 75 20.58 3.97 11.34
N GLU A 76 19.26 4.09 11.39
CA GLU A 76 18.40 3.89 10.21
C GLU A 76 18.58 5.03 9.20
N LYS A 77 18.72 6.28 9.66
CA LYS A 77 19.06 7.42 8.80
C LYS A 77 20.36 7.16 8.03
N GLU A 78 21.42 6.71 8.69
CA GLU A 78 22.68 6.40 8.01
C GLU A 78 22.50 5.33 6.93
N THR A 79 21.70 4.31 7.21
CA THR A 79 21.40 3.24 6.25
C THR A 79 20.61 3.75 5.04
N ILE A 80 19.55 4.53 5.30
CA ILE A 80 18.76 5.22 4.27
C ILE A 80 19.66 6.11 3.41
N MET A 81 20.56 6.87 4.03
CA MET A 81 21.51 7.75 3.35
C MET A 81 22.50 6.98 2.49
N GLY A 82 22.96 5.80 2.96
CA GLY A 82 23.80 4.89 2.18
C GLY A 82 23.11 4.44 0.89
N HIS A 83 21.84 4.02 0.97
CA HIS A 83 21.07 3.61 -0.21
C HIS A 83 20.73 4.78 -1.15
N MET A 84 20.43 5.96 -0.60
CA MET A 84 20.24 7.18 -1.38
C MET A 84 21.51 7.55 -2.16
N ARG A 85 22.68 7.52 -1.51
CA ARG A 85 23.98 7.80 -2.13
C ARG A 85 24.29 6.79 -3.23
N TYR A 86 24.13 5.50 -2.95
CA TYR A 86 24.30 4.44 -3.95
C TYR A 86 23.41 4.66 -5.18
N THR A 87 22.13 4.97 -4.96
CA THR A 87 21.17 5.23 -6.06
C THR A 87 21.56 6.48 -6.86
N TRP A 88 22.06 7.51 -6.18
CA TRP A 88 22.51 8.75 -6.78
C TRP A 88 23.77 8.58 -7.63
N GLU A 89 24.77 7.85 -7.14
CA GLU A 89 26.05 7.67 -7.85
C GLU A 89 25.88 7.03 -9.23
N LEU A 90 24.89 6.13 -9.37
CA LEU A 90 24.56 5.49 -10.63
C LEU A 90 24.09 6.47 -11.71
N THR A 91 23.54 7.63 -11.34
CA THR A 91 23.05 8.64 -12.30
C THR A 91 24.14 9.09 -13.28
N LYS A 92 25.40 9.17 -12.81
CA LYS A 92 26.55 9.60 -13.63
C LYS A 92 26.80 8.62 -14.79
N GLU A 93 26.71 7.32 -14.50
CA GLU A 93 26.86 6.27 -15.51
C GLU A 93 25.67 6.23 -16.48
N ILE A 94 24.46 6.48 -15.99
CA ILE A 94 23.26 6.50 -16.83
C ILE A 94 23.27 7.69 -17.80
N ALA A 95 23.68 8.87 -17.30
CA ALA A 95 23.87 10.06 -18.14
C ALA A 95 24.92 9.82 -19.24
N SER A 96 26.04 9.14 -18.93
CA SER A 96 27.08 8.87 -19.93
C SER A 96 26.64 7.89 -21.03
N LYS A 97 25.61 7.07 -20.76
CA LYS A 97 24.95 6.19 -21.74
C LYS A 97 23.90 6.91 -22.60
N GLY A 98 23.66 8.21 -22.38
CA GLY A 98 22.66 9.00 -23.12
C GLY A 98 21.22 8.74 -22.67
N GLU A 99 21.02 8.16 -21.49
CA GLU A 99 19.70 8.00 -20.88
C GLU A 99 19.37 9.19 -19.96
N VAL A 100 18.09 9.32 -19.61
CA VAL A 100 17.68 10.26 -18.56
C VAL A 100 18.26 9.78 -17.23
N PRO A 101 18.97 10.63 -16.44
CA PRO A 101 19.62 10.26 -15.19
C PRO A 101 18.63 10.04 -14.03
N SER A 102 17.62 9.21 -14.27
CA SER A 102 16.62 8.79 -13.29
C SER A 102 16.87 7.33 -12.94
N VAL A 103 17.14 7.06 -11.67
CA VAL A 103 17.42 5.74 -11.09
C VAL A 103 16.44 5.45 -9.95
N ALA A 104 16.07 4.17 -9.84
CA ALA A 104 15.22 3.61 -8.80
C ALA A 104 15.85 2.32 -8.23
N THR A 105 15.91 2.22 -6.91
CA THR A 105 16.43 1.05 -6.17
C THR A 105 15.38 0.57 -5.19
N ILE A 106 15.02 -0.72 -5.24
CA ILE A 106 14.10 -1.35 -4.29
C ILE A 106 14.90 -2.22 -3.32
N VAL A 107 14.69 -2.02 -2.03
CA VAL A 107 15.42 -2.68 -0.93
C VAL A 107 14.44 -3.30 0.05
N ASP A 108 14.79 -4.46 0.58
CA ASP A 108 14.08 -5.04 1.72
C ASP A 108 14.58 -4.38 3.03
N PRO A 109 13.76 -3.59 3.74
CA PRO A 109 14.19 -2.89 4.95
C PRO A 109 14.52 -3.81 6.13
N LYS A 110 14.14 -5.09 6.09
CA LYS A 110 14.49 -6.05 7.15
C LYS A 110 15.90 -6.61 6.97
N THR A 111 16.26 -6.90 5.73
CA THR A 111 17.54 -7.54 5.40
C THR A 111 18.58 -6.58 4.86
N GLN A 112 18.18 -5.34 4.52
CA GLN A 112 19.00 -4.32 3.85
C GLN A 112 19.57 -4.78 2.50
N VAL A 113 18.92 -5.79 1.89
CA VAL A 113 19.32 -6.36 0.60
C VAL A 113 18.66 -5.58 -0.53
N VAL A 114 19.47 -5.13 -1.49
CA VAL A 114 18.98 -4.58 -2.75
C VAL A 114 18.33 -5.69 -3.57
N LEU A 115 17.04 -5.54 -3.86
CA LEU A 115 16.26 -6.48 -4.64
C LEU A 115 16.45 -6.25 -6.14
N ALA A 116 16.37 -4.98 -6.54
CA ALA A 116 16.61 -4.51 -7.89
C ALA A 116 17.05 -3.05 -7.89
N THR A 117 17.87 -2.71 -8.90
CA THR A 117 18.18 -1.33 -9.27
C THR A 117 17.92 -1.18 -10.76
N SER A 118 17.27 -0.11 -11.17
CA SER A 118 16.97 0.16 -12.58
C SER A 118 16.96 1.66 -12.85
N HIS A 119 17.05 2.01 -14.12
CA HIS A 119 17.06 3.39 -14.59
C HIS A 119 16.01 3.59 -15.69
N ASP A 120 15.76 4.85 -16.02
CA ASP A 120 14.93 5.21 -17.15
C ASP A 120 15.61 4.82 -18.45
N THR A 121 14.90 4.08 -19.30
CA THR A 121 15.44 3.55 -20.57
C THR A 121 14.66 4.05 -21.76
N ARG A 122 13.90 5.15 -21.61
CA ARG A 122 13.02 5.65 -22.68
C ARG A 122 13.79 6.04 -23.94
N ASN A 123 15.06 6.44 -23.82
CA ASN A 123 15.85 6.88 -24.97
C ASN A 123 16.32 5.68 -25.79
N SER A 124 16.91 4.66 -25.17
CA SER A 124 17.37 3.45 -25.88
C SER A 124 16.23 2.56 -26.36
N THR A 125 15.21 2.34 -25.52
CA THR A 125 14.10 1.42 -25.83
C THR A 125 13.04 2.04 -26.72
N ARG A 126 13.04 3.38 -26.87
CA ARG A 126 11.99 4.15 -27.56
C ARG A 126 10.58 3.90 -27.00
N HIS A 127 10.49 3.47 -25.74
CA HIS A 127 9.23 3.21 -25.06
C HIS A 127 9.00 4.22 -23.95
N ILE A 128 7.96 5.04 -24.10
CA ILE A 128 7.70 6.19 -23.24
C ILE A 128 7.41 5.83 -21.78
N LEU A 129 6.92 4.60 -21.50
CA LEU A 129 6.57 4.19 -20.14
C LEU A 129 7.73 3.50 -19.41
N ASN A 130 8.90 3.36 -20.03
CA ASN A 130 10.06 2.67 -19.45
C ASN A 130 10.84 3.56 -18.47
N HIS A 131 10.12 4.11 -17.50
CA HIS A 131 10.68 4.89 -16.41
C HIS A 131 11.43 4.00 -15.41
N ALA A 132 12.35 4.59 -14.66
CA ALA A 132 13.17 3.89 -13.67
C ALA A 132 12.34 3.02 -12.71
N VAL A 133 11.25 3.57 -12.17
CA VAL A 133 10.34 2.85 -11.25
C VAL A 133 9.71 1.63 -11.91
N MET A 134 9.17 1.78 -13.12
CA MET A 134 8.51 0.69 -13.85
C MET A 134 9.50 -0.45 -14.14
N ASN A 135 10.68 -0.08 -14.62
CA ASN A 135 11.76 -1.03 -14.89
C ASN A 135 12.20 -1.76 -13.61
N CYS A 136 12.26 -1.05 -12.48
CA CYS A 136 12.67 -1.61 -11.20
C CYS A 136 11.62 -2.59 -10.64
N VAL A 137 10.33 -2.23 -10.69
CA VAL A 137 9.23 -3.13 -10.30
C VAL A 137 9.23 -4.39 -11.17
N GLU A 138 9.39 -4.26 -12.48
CA GLU A 138 9.51 -5.40 -13.39
C GLU A 138 10.74 -6.28 -13.07
N ALA A 139 11.87 -5.68 -12.71
CA ALA A 139 13.06 -6.42 -12.30
C ALA A 139 12.82 -7.25 -11.03
N VAL A 140 12.10 -6.70 -10.03
CA VAL A 140 11.66 -7.47 -8.85
C VAL A 140 10.71 -8.59 -9.26
N ALA A 141 9.74 -8.33 -10.15
CA ALA A 141 8.82 -9.36 -10.67
C ALA A 141 9.55 -10.53 -11.31
N LYS A 142 10.54 -10.25 -12.17
CA LYS A 142 11.37 -11.27 -12.81
C LYS A 142 12.19 -12.06 -11.80
N ARG A 143 12.74 -11.41 -10.77
CA ARG A 143 13.48 -12.06 -9.69
C ARG A 143 12.60 -13.04 -8.93
N GLU A 144 11.41 -12.61 -8.51
CA GLU A 144 10.46 -13.43 -7.76
C GLU A 144 9.94 -14.61 -8.58
N ARG A 145 9.65 -14.39 -9.88
CA ARG A 145 9.22 -15.47 -10.78
C ARG A 145 10.29 -16.56 -10.91
N LYS A 146 11.55 -16.18 -11.13
CA LYS A 146 12.67 -17.13 -11.20
C LYS A 146 12.86 -17.90 -9.89
N ALA A 147 12.73 -17.21 -8.75
CA ALA A 147 12.82 -17.85 -7.43
C ALA A 147 11.67 -18.85 -7.23
N PHE A 148 10.46 -18.52 -7.67
CA PHE A 148 9.30 -19.41 -7.63
C PHE A 148 9.48 -20.64 -8.52
N GLU A 149 9.92 -20.48 -9.77
CA GLU A 149 10.21 -21.58 -10.69
C GLU A 149 11.27 -22.52 -10.11
N LYS A 150 12.35 -21.98 -9.52
CA LYS A 150 13.40 -22.77 -8.86
C LYS A 150 12.85 -23.57 -7.67
N ARG A 151 11.95 -22.99 -6.86
CA ARG A 151 11.31 -23.69 -5.74
C ARG A 151 10.43 -24.84 -6.21
N GLN A 152 9.65 -24.66 -7.28
CA GLN A 152 8.85 -25.73 -7.87
C GLN A 152 9.73 -26.86 -8.43
N GLN A 153 10.81 -26.53 -9.13
CA GLN A 153 11.75 -27.53 -9.63
C GLN A 153 12.40 -28.32 -8.48
N ALA A 154 12.81 -27.65 -7.40
CA ALA A 154 13.38 -28.31 -6.22
C ALA A 154 12.38 -29.25 -5.53
N GLN A 155 11.09 -28.87 -5.44
CA GLN A 155 10.04 -29.71 -4.86
C GLN A 155 9.74 -30.95 -5.73
N SER A 156 9.76 -30.80 -7.06
CA SER A 156 9.53 -31.93 -7.98
C SER A 156 10.63 -33.01 -7.92
N VAL A 157 11.86 -32.63 -7.56
CA VAL A 157 13.00 -33.57 -7.42
C VAL A 157 12.91 -34.36 -6.11
N THR A 158 12.40 -33.74 -5.03
CA THR A 158 12.27 -34.40 -3.73
C THR A 158 11.14 -35.43 -3.68
N GLU A 159 10.11 -35.29 -4.52
CA GLU A 159 9.01 -36.27 -4.59
C GLU A 159 9.40 -37.54 -5.37
N SER A 160 10.31 -37.44 -6.36
CA SER A 160 10.76 -38.59 -7.16
C SER A 160 11.69 -39.56 -6.42
N ASP A 161 12.37 -39.12 -5.35
CA ASP A 161 13.29 -39.96 -4.56
C ASP A 161 12.62 -40.64 -3.34
N SER A 162 11.30 -40.47 -3.15
CA SER A 162 10.55 -41.04 -2.02
C SER A 162 9.69 -42.26 -2.37
N ALA A 163 9.91 -42.89 -3.53
CA ALA A 163 9.21 -44.11 -3.92
C ALA A 163 9.67 -45.31 -3.07
N LEU A 164 8.97 -45.55 -1.96
CA LEU A 164 8.98 -46.83 -1.23
C LEU A 164 8.60 -47.98 -2.20
N PRO A 165 9.21 -49.18 -2.07
CA PRO A 165 8.91 -50.30 -2.95
C PRO A 165 7.47 -50.79 -2.73
N PRO A 166 6.76 -51.25 -3.78
CA PRO A 166 5.40 -51.76 -3.64
C PRO A 166 5.40 -53.05 -2.82
N SER A 167 4.58 -53.09 -1.76
CA SER A 167 4.27 -54.32 -1.03
C SER A 167 3.41 -55.27 -1.90
N PRO A 168 3.53 -56.59 -1.71
CA PRO A 168 2.93 -57.56 -2.61
C PRO A 168 1.41 -57.69 -2.42
N ALA A 169 0.77 -58.07 -3.53
CA ALA A 169 -0.66 -58.16 -3.76
C ALA A 169 -1.48 -58.93 -2.71
N CYS A 170 -2.72 -58.48 -2.49
CA CYS A 170 -3.81 -59.32 -2.01
C CYS A 170 -4.94 -59.26 -3.06
N GLY A 171 -5.21 -60.41 -3.70
CA GLY A 171 -6.19 -60.54 -4.77
C GLY A 171 -7.58 -60.96 -4.30
N GLU A 172 -8.45 -61.14 -5.30
CA GLU A 172 -9.77 -61.80 -5.28
C GLU A 172 -10.97 -60.92 -4.87
N LYS A 173 -12.12 -60.92 -5.56
CA LYS A 173 -12.61 -61.72 -6.70
C LYS A 173 -13.75 -60.94 -7.39
N ARG A 174 -13.70 -60.86 -8.72
CA ARG A 174 -14.79 -60.40 -9.60
C ARG A 174 -15.67 -61.61 -9.94
N LYS A 175 -17.00 -61.49 -9.88
CA LYS A 175 -17.94 -62.46 -10.47
C LYS A 175 -18.47 -61.92 -11.79
N GLU A 176 -18.50 -62.83 -12.75
CA GLU A 176 -18.88 -62.74 -14.16
C GLU A 176 -20.34 -63.25 -14.33
N HIS A 177 -21.26 -62.72 -15.15
CA HIS A 177 -21.49 -62.84 -16.63
C HIS A 177 -23.02 -62.50 -16.90
N PRO A 178 -23.62 -62.49 -18.11
CA PRO A 178 -23.32 -61.82 -19.40
C PRO A 178 -24.63 -61.22 -20.06
N PRO A 179 -24.84 -61.13 -21.42
CA PRO A 179 -25.14 -59.84 -22.11
C PRO A 179 -26.54 -59.74 -22.77
N SER A 180 -26.96 -58.55 -23.22
CA SER A 180 -27.57 -58.31 -24.55
C SER A 180 -28.07 -56.87 -24.74
N CYS A 181 -28.21 -56.53 -26.03
CA CYS A 181 -28.66 -55.33 -26.76
C CYS A 181 -29.82 -54.51 -26.14
N ASP A 182 -30.07 -53.25 -26.51
CA ASP A 182 -30.28 -52.77 -27.88
C ASP A 182 -30.37 -51.23 -27.96
N SER A 183 -30.07 -50.69 -29.16
CA SER A 183 -30.57 -49.45 -29.81
C SER A 183 -30.64 -48.15 -28.97
N SER A 184 -30.23 -46.95 -29.37
CA SER A 184 -30.22 -46.16 -30.64
C SER A 184 -30.03 -44.72 -30.12
N SER A 185 -29.44 -43.71 -30.74
CA SER A 185 -29.01 -43.42 -32.11
C SER A 185 -28.16 -42.14 -31.97
N ASN A 186 -26.98 -42.15 -32.57
CA ASN A 186 -26.23 -40.94 -32.88
C ASN A 186 -27.02 -40.06 -33.86
N GLU A 187 -26.82 -38.74 -33.80
CA GLU A 187 -26.20 -37.94 -34.88
C GLU A 187 -26.59 -36.46 -34.75
N GLY A 188 -25.60 -35.60 -34.43
CA GLY A 188 -25.46 -34.33 -35.15
C GLY A 188 -24.84 -34.63 -36.52
N PRO A 189 -24.75 -33.70 -37.51
CA PRO A 189 -23.74 -32.62 -37.37
C PRO A 189 -23.87 -31.36 -38.30
N HIS A 190 -22.93 -30.42 -38.09
CA HIS A 190 -22.25 -29.51 -39.07
C HIS A 190 -22.85 -28.15 -39.55
N LYS A 191 -22.10 -27.09 -39.19
CA LYS A 191 -21.51 -25.98 -39.99
C LYS A 191 -22.37 -25.17 -40.97
N LYS A 192 -22.38 -23.82 -40.81
CA LYS A 192 -21.69 -22.85 -41.70
C LYS A 192 -21.82 -21.38 -41.25
N LEU A 193 -20.81 -20.58 -41.64
CA LEU A 193 -20.62 -19.13 -41.47
C LEU A 193 -21.66 -18.27 -42.22
N ALA A 194 -21.96 -17.07 -41.71
CA ALA A 194 -22.11 -15.82 -42.47
C ALA A 194 -22.10 -14.58 -41.54
N LEU A 195 -21.63 -13.44 -42.08
CA LEU A 195 -21.35 -12.18 -41.40
C LEU A 195 -22.59 -11.30 -41.10
N ASP A 196 -22.35 -10.42 -40.11
CA ASP A 196 -22.84 -9.04 -39.94
C ASP A 196 -24.10 -8.75 -39.09
N PRO A 197 -24.12 -7.57 -38.43
CA PRO A 197 -24.20 -7.45 -36.96
C PRO A 197 -25.60 -7.07 -36.49
N GLN A 198 -25.82 -7.01 -35.15
CA GLN A 198 -26.70 -6.11 -34.37
C GLN A 198 -26.99 -6.73 -32.97
N PRO A 199 -27.45 -5.97 -31.97
CA PRO A 199 -26.75 -4.97 -31.15
C PRO A 199 -26.38 -5.53 -29.76
N LEU A 200 -25.25 -5.10 -29.17
CA LEU A 200 -24.96 -5.41 -27.76
C LEU A 200 -26.04 -4.77 -26.88
N GLN A 201 -26.90 -5.61 -26.30
CA GLN A 201 -27.72 -5.23 -25.16
C GLN A 201 -26.82 -5.23 -23.93
N ASP A 202 -26.79 -4.08 -23.25
CA ASP A 202 -26.15 -3.87 -21.96
C ASP A 202 -26.57 -4.96 -20.98
N GLN A 203 -25.60 -5.78 -20.55
CA GLN A 203 -25.73 -6.57 -19.34
C GLN A 203 -24.73 -6.03 -18.33
N ASP A 204 -25.29 -5.45 -17.26
CA ASP A 204 -24.63 -4.93 -16.07
C ASP A 204 -23.48 -5.84 -15.60
N PRO A 205 -22.29 -5.29 -15.27
CA PRO A 205 -21.31 -6.02 -14.49
C PRO A 205 -21.86 -6.18 -13.08
N GLN A 206 -22.23 -7.41 -12.74
CA GLN A 206 -22.61 -7.76 -11.36
C GLN A 206 -21.47 -7.38 -10.41
N GLN A 207 -21.84 -6.58 -9.42
CA GLN A 207 -21.08 -6.27 -8.22
C GLN A 207 -20.61 -7.54 -7.52
N ASP A 208 -19.30 -7.75 -7.49
CA ASP A 208 -18.68 -8.65 -6.52
C ASP A 208 -18.81 -8.00 -5.13
N LYS A 209 -19.89 -8.37 -4.42
CA LYS A 209 -20.02 -8.14 -2.98
C LYS A 209 -19.07 -9.09 -2.26
N GLU A 210 -17.99 -8.56 -1.71
CA GLU A 210 -17.24 -9.23 -0.66
C GLU A 210 -18.15 -9.40 0.55
N THR A 211 -18.65 -10.63 0.74
CA THR A 211 -19.26 -11.05 2.00
C THR A 211 -18.16 -11.47 2.95
N ASP A 212 -17.98 -10.67 3.99
CA ASP A 212 -17.21 -10.96 5.19
C ASP A 212 -17.83 -12.18 5.89
N GLY A 213 -17.08 -13.28 5.96
CA GLY A 213 -17.53 -14.56 6.51
C GLY A 213 -16.34 -15.46 6.76
N ASN A 214 -15.92 -15.54 8.03
CA ASN A 214 -14.89 -16.41 8.55
C ASN A 214 -14.99 -17.85 8.03
N GLU A 215 -13.93 -18.31 7.39
CA GLU A 215 -13.36 -19.67 7.54
C GLU A 215 -11.90 -19.58 7.03
N ASP A 216 -10.97 -19.50 7.99
CA ASP A 216 -9.53 -19.46 7.74
C ASP A 216 -9.07 -20.79 7.10
N ASP A 217 -9.05 -20.85 5.78
CA ASP A 217 -8.25 -21.82 5.03
C ASP A 217 -6.77 -21.42 5.14
N GLU A 218 -6.14 -21.73 6.29
CA GLU A 218 -4.70 -21.53 6.54
C GLU A 218 -3.79 -22.28 5.55
N SER A 219 -4.34 -23.14 4.68
CA SER A 219 -3.57 -23.95 3.73
C SER A 219 -3.27 -23.22 2.40
N ARG A 220 -3.97 -22.13 2.09
CA ARG A 220 -3.73 -21.37 0.86
C ARG A 220 -2.70 -20.27 1.12
N PRO A 221 -1.52 -20.27 0.47
CA PRO A 221 -0.53 -19.22 0.67
C PRO A 221 -1.18 -17.87 0.34
N LYS A 222 -1.29 -16.98 1.35
CA LYS A 222 -1.78 -15.62 1.15
C LYS A 222 -0.97 -15.00 0.01
N LYS A 223 -1.66 -14.59 -1.05
CA LYS A 223 -1.03 -14.08 -2.27
C LYS A 223 -0.32 -12.76 -1.92
N ALA A 224 0.99 -12.84 -1.64
CA ALA A 224 1.79 -11.69 -1.29
C ALA A 224 1.90 -10.75 -2.50
N TYR A 225 1.71 -9.45 -2.29
CA TYR A 225 1.97 -8.46 -3.33
C TYR A 225 3.47 -8.34 -3.58
N LEU A 226 3.84 -7.96 -4.80
CA LEU A 226 5.20 -8.07 -5.30
C LEU A 226 6.24 -7.33 -4.45
N CYS A 227 5.97 -6.07 -4.07
CA CYS A 227 6.92 -5.24 -3.34
C CYS A 227 6.40 -4.87 -1.94
N THR A 228 5.63 -5.79 -1.31
CA THR A 228 4.94 -5.51 -0.04
C THR A 228 5.92 -5.07 1.05
N GLY A 229 5.79 -3.83 1.53
CA GLY A 229 6.57 -3.31 2.65
C GLY A 229 8.04 -3.02 2.33
N TYR A 230 8.44 -2.99 1.05
CA TYR A 230 9.80 -2.62 0.65
C TYR A 230 10.01 -1.11 0.60
N ASP A 231 11.28 -0.72 0.75
CA ASP A 231 11.72 0.66 0.61
C ASP A 231 12.20 0.92 -0.81
N VAL A 232 11.80 2.07 -1.36
CA VAL A 232 12.18 2.49 -2.71
C VAL A 232 12.96 3.80 -2.64
N TYR A 233 14.19 3.78 -3.14
CA TYR A 233 15.07 4.94 -3.23
C TYR A 233 15.10 5.44 -4.66
N LEU A 234 14.77 6.72 -4.84
CA LEU A 234 14.62 7.37 -6.12
C LEU A 234 15.50 8.61 -6.20
N THR A 235 16.05 8.85 -7.38
CA THR A 235 16.79 10.10 -7.64
C THR A 235 15.85 11.29 -7.80
N HIS A 236 14.74 11.08 -8.50
CA HIS A 236 13.72 12.08 -8.80
C HIS A 236 12.37 11.61 -8.27
N GLU A 237 11.52 12.55 -7.90
CA GLU A 237 10.14 12.29 -7.55
C GLU A 237 9.43 11.56 -8.70
N PRO A 238 8.73 10.45 -8.45
CA PRO A 238 8.08 9.71 -9.51
C PRO A 238 6.88 10.48 -10.06
N CYS A 239 6.62 10.33 -11.37
CA CYS A 239 5.40 10.86 -11.98
C CYS A 239 4.16 10.10 -11.51
N VAL A 240 2.96 10.62 -11.81
CA VAL A 240 1.65 10.02 -11.47
C VAL A 240 1.56 8.52 -11.78
N MET A 241 2.01 8.10 -12.97
CA MET A 241 2.02 6.68 -13.37
C MET A 241 2.90 5.85 -12.43
N CYS A 242 4.13 6.28 -12.19
CA CYS A 242 5.08 5.58 -11.34
C CYS A 242 4.61 5.56 -9.87
N SER A 243 4.05 6.66 -9.38
CA SER A 243 3.46 6.74 -8.04
C SER A 243 2.30 5.75 -7.87
N MET A 244 1.41 5.63 -8.86
CA MET A 244 0.31 4.67 -8.82
C MET A 244 0.81 3.22 -8.92
N ALA A 245 1.86 2.97 -9.71
CA ALA A 245 2.49 1.65 -9.77
C ALA A 245 3.07 1.22 -8.41
N LEU A 246 3.62 2.16 -7.64
CA LEU A 246 4.11 1.91 -6.28
C LEU A 246 2.97 1.58 -5.31
N VAL A 247 1.81 2.25 -5.43
CA VAL A 247 0.57 1.90 -4.69
C VAL A 247 0.16 0.46 -5.00
N HIS A 248 0.06 0.09 -6.28
CA HIS A 248 -0.30 -1.27 -6.69
C HIS A 248 0.72 -2.33 -6.23
N SER A 249 1.99 -1.94 -6.11
CA SER A 249 3.06 -2.83 -5.65
C SER A 249 3.13 -2.96 -4.12
N ARG A 250 2.31 -2.19 -3.38
CA ARG A 250 2.22 -2.18 -1.91
C ARG A 250 3.55 -1.85 -1.21
N VAL A 251 4.34 -0.94 -1.79
CA VAL A 251 5.61 -0.51 -1.17
C VAL A 251 5.37 0.12 0.20
N GLY A 252 6.34 0.03 1.10
CA GLY A 252 6.24 0.57 2.45
C GLY A 252 6.64 2.04 2.52
N ARG A 253 7.78 2.39 1.95
CA ARG A 253 8.33 3.75 1.99
C ARG A 253 9.02 4.12 0.68
N VAL A 254 8.98 5.40 0.35
CA VAL A 254 9.63 5.97 -0.83
C VAL A 254 10.49 7.16 -0.41
N PHE A 255 11.76 7.12 -0.77
CA PHE A 255 12.74 8.17 -0.54
C PHE A 255 13.12 8.79 -1.90
N TYR A 256 13.11 10.11 -2.02
CA TYR A 256 13.52 10.79 -3.26
C TYR A 256 14.32 12.06 -3.01
N THR A 257 15.16 12.47 -3.97
CA THR A 257 15.98 13.69 -3.85
C THR A 257 15.35 14.89 -4.56
N ILE A 258 15.20 14.82 -5.89
CA ILE A 258 14.77 15.96 -6.70
C ILE A 258 13.25 15.96 -6.87
N PRO A 259 12.53 17.02 -6.47
CA PRO A 259 11.09 17.14 -6.76
C PRO A 259 10.83 17.38 -8.26
N MET A 260 9.77 16.77 -8.81
CA MET A 260 9.35 16.96 -10.21
C MET A 260 8.17 17.92 -10.28
N LYS A 261 8.46 19.23 -10.36
CA LYS A 261 7.44 20.30 -10.29
C LYS A 261 6.27 20.15 -11.26
N ALA A 262 6.52 19.68 -12.48
CA ALA A 262 5.49 19.60 -13.53
C ALA A 262 4.69 18.29 -13.54
N SER A 263 5.17 17.21 -12.93
CA SER A 263 4.53 15.89 -13.06
C SER A 263 4.62 14.97 -11.83
N GLY A 264 5.23 15.44 -10.74
CA GLY A 264 5.47 14.67 -9.53
C GLY A 264 4.18 14.24 -8.84
N GLY A 265 4.09 12.94 -8.54
CA GLY A 265 2.90 12.31 -7.96
C GLY A 265 2.96 12.09 -6.45
N LEU A 266 4.05 12.50 -5.77
CA LEU A 266 4.21 12.31 -4.32
C LEU A 266 4.10 13.59 -3.51
N GLY A 267 4.25 14.76 -4.11
CA GLY A 267 4.03 16.03 -3.42
C GLY A 267 4.03 17.26 -4.30
N SER A 268 4.64 17.20 -5.50
CA SER A 268 4.70 18.37 -6.39
C SER A 268 3.35 18.73 -7.00
N VAL A 269 2.70 17.78 -7.69
CA VAL A 269 1.40 18.02 -8.36
C VAL A 269 0.29 17.26 -7.64
N HIS A 270 0.55 16.01 -7.28
CA HIS A 270 -0.41 15.16 -6.58
C HIS A 270 0.22 14.49 -5.35
N LYS A 271 -0.61 14.06 -4.42
CA LYS A 271 -0.24 13.28 -3.22
C LYS A 271 -0.85 11.89 -3.29
N ILE A 272 -0.44 11.10 -4.28
CA ILE A 272 -1.04 9.79 -4.56
C ILE A 272 -0.84 8.83 -3.38
N HIS A 273 0.33 8.88 -2.74
CA HIS A 273 0.70 8.02 -1.62
C HIS A 273 -0.21 8.14 -0.38
N SER A 274 -0.94 9.26 -0.23
CA SER A 274 -1.80 9.57 0.92
C SER A 274 -3.26 9.84 0.51
N HIS A 275 -3.64 9.52 -0.72
CA HIS A 275 -4.98 9.82 -1.22
C HIS A 275 -6.04 8.94 -0.51
N PRO A 276 -7.10 9.53 0.09
CA PRO A 276 -8.01 8.82 1.00
C PRO A 276 -8.81 7.68 0.33
N ASN A 277 -9.09 7.79 -0.97
CA ASN A 277 -9.85 6.79 -1.72
C ASN A 277 -9.00 5.63 -2.27
N LEU A 278 -7.72 5.54 -1.91
CA LEU A 278 -6.85 4.45 -2.32
C LEU A 278 -6.70 3.40 -1.21
N ASN A 279 -6.62 2.14 -1.62
CA ASN A 279 -6.59 0.98 -0.73
C ASN A 279 -5.22 0.72 -0.08
N HIS A 280 -4.21 1.51 -0.44
CA HIS A 280 -2.86 1.39 0.08
C HIS A 280 -2.21 2.76 0.19
N HIS A 281 -1.55 3.01 1.30
CA HIS A 281 -0.79 4.22 1.59
C HIS A 281 0.64 3.84 1.95
N PHE A 282 1.57 4.73 1.64
CA PHE A 282 2.97 4.53 1.95
C PHE A 282 3.63 5.86 2.35
N PHE A 283 4.69 5.77 3.14
CA PHE A 283 5.39 6.96 3.61
C PHE A 283 6.33 7.49 2.54
N THR A 284 6.36 8.82 2.35
CA THR A 284 7.27 9.47 1.42
C THR A 284 8.22 10.40 2.14
N TYR A 285 9.50 10.37 1.78
CA TYR A 285 10.53 11.21 2.37
C TYR A 285 11.32 11.88 1.26
N ARG A 286 11.48 13.21 1.37
CA ARG A 286 12.34 13.98 0.48
C ARG A 286 13.67 14.22 1.17
N HIS A 287 14.76 13.79 0.56
CA HIS A 287 16.10 14.13 1.01
C HIS A 287 16.45 15.56 0.57
N VAL A 288 16.85 16.39 1.52
CA VAL A 288 17.30 17.77 1.32
C VAL A 288 18.79 17.79 1.65
N GLY A 289 19.65 18.04 0.66
CA GLY A 289 21.11 18.05 0.92
C GLY A 289 22.03 17.77 -0.28
N TYR A 290 21.52 17.38 -1.45
CA TYR A 290 22.33 17.39 -2.67
C TYR A 290 22.26 18.78 -3.33
N GLU A 291 23.11 19.70 -2.90
CA GLU A 291 23.22 21.05 -3.47
C GLU A 291 23.64 21.03 -4.96
N GLU A 292 24.22 19.94 -5.45
CA GLU A 292 24.72 19.80 -6.84
C GLU A 292 23.62 19.57 -7.90
N ALA A 293 22.37 19.32 -7.50
CA ALA A 293 21.28 19.00 -8.44
C ALA A 293 20.57 20.22 -9.05
N THR A 294 21.02 21.44 -8.74
CA THR A 294 20.20 22.65 -8.87
C THR A 294 20.41 23.48 -10.14
N ALA A 295 21.36 23.15 -11.03
CA ALA A 295 21.74 24.08 -12.11
C ALA A 295 21.52 23.60 -13.56
N ALA A 296 21.34 22.31 -13.85
CA ALA A 296 21.32 21.84 -15.25
C ALA A 296 19.91 21.58 -15.83
N ASP A 297 18.91 21.28 -15.01
CA ASP A 297 17.59 20.84 -15.48
C ASP A 297 16.44 21.84 -15.17
N THR A 298 16.74 22.97 -14.54
CA THR A 298 15.74 23.95 -14.08
C THR A 298 15.38 25.04 -15.09
N GLU A 299 16.05 25.12 -16.25
CA GLU A 299 15.96 26.30 -17.13
C GLU A 299 15.21 26.10 -18.47
N LYS A 300 14.34 25.09 -18.61
CA LYS A 300 13.55 24.94 -19.85
C LYS A 300 12.03 24.76 -19.77
N ASP A 301 11.44 24.62 -18.59
CA ASP A 301 9.98 24.56 -18.49
C ASP A 301 9.44 25.76 -17.70
N SER A 302 9.21 26.86 -18.43
CA SER A 302 8.48 28.02 -17.94
C SER A 302 7.00 27.65 -17.77
N TRP A 303 6.60 27.23 -16.57
CA TRP A 303 5.20 27.22 -16.18
C TRP A 303 5.06 27.82 -14.79
N LYS A 304 4.35 28.96 -14.71
CA LYS A 304 4.00 29.67 -13.48
C LYS A 304 2.77 28.98 -12.86
N GLY A 305 2.89 28.46 -11.65
CA GLY A 305 1.78 27.85 -10.92
C GLY A 305 2.17 27.45 -9.50
N ASP A 306 1.21 27.52 -8.59
CA ASP A 306 1.33 27.92 -7.19
C ASP A 306 1.89 26.93 -6.16
N LYS A 307 2.21 27.52 -5.00
CA LYS A 307 2.93 27.06 -3.80
C LYS A 307 2.36 25.80 -3.11
N GLY A 308 3.26 24.97 -2.56
CA GLY A 308 2.96 24.19 -1.34
C GLY A 308 3.71 22.86 -1.17
N ALA A 309 4.96 22.89 -0.71
CA ALA A 309 5.60 21.73 -0.06
C ALA A 309 6.26 22.19 1.25
N ILE A 310 6.15 21.37 2.31
CA ILE A 310 6.63 21.69 3.66
C ILE A 310 8.07 21.18 3.80
N ASP A 311 8.95 22.06 4.26
CA ASP A 311 10.37 21.84 4.48
C ASP A 311 10.64 21.30 5.89
N LEU A 312 11.57 20.35 6.03
CA LEU A 312 11.91 19.70 7.30
C LEU A 312 12.97 20.45 8.13
N GLU A 313 13.00 21.79 8.06
CA GLU A 313 13.88 22.60 8.92
C GLU A 313 13.22 23.83 9.55
N ASN A 314 11.91 24.06 9.36
CA ASN A 314 11.23 25.16 10.05
C ASN A 314 10.46 24.63 11.27
N GLU A 315 11.17 24.50 12.39
CA GLU A 315 10.59 24.76 13.70
C GLU A 315 10.16 26.23 13.75
N ASN A 316 8.93 26.51 13.34
CA ASN A 316 8.11 27.64 13.79
C ASN A 316 6.73 27.52 13.15
N VAL A 317 5.85 26.77 13.81
CA VAL A 317 4.41 26.92 13.61
C VAL A 317 3.93 27.79 14.77
N ASP A 318 3.71 29.07 14.47
CA ASP A 318 3.05 30.02 15.35
C ASP A 318 1.53 29.79 15.26
N CYS A 319 0.93 29.52 16.43
CA CYS A 319 -0.51 29.41 16.76
C CYS A 319 -1.34 28.26 16.18
#